data_AF-A0A5B8S6L1-F1
#
_entry.id   AF-A0A5B8S6L1-F1
#
_cell.length_a   1.000
_cell.length_b   1.000
_cell.length_c   1.000
_cell.angle_alpha   90.00
_cell.angle_beta   90.00
_cell.angle_gamma   90.00
#
_symmetry.space_group_name_H-M   'P 1'
#
loop_
_entity.id
_entity.type
_entity.pdbx_description
1 polymer ?
#
loop_
_entity_poly.entity_id
_entity_poly.type
_entity_poly.pdbx_seq_one_letter_code
_entity_poly.pdbx_strand_id
1 'polypeptide(L)'
;MTKDSSYSRSQAQDLTGLDAQMLDYLTRLGALQPSAGGGGKGHHRKYDQFQITLGRMLKEIAGFGLGGSALATIATEFQQSIGWFKSKGLAEYALAASSLIHYRHELETQGYVDMNVVRGTPLQNVKERIYSDDWQGLVALHQVIAPLPDAIVEVCKSVPFEEMRQHYDRFMALSPGGDGKSTSGEIYLFLSEAGSWEIDFEEQPAKATSFITIRLRSLKRSLWRRS
;
A
#
# COMPACT_ATOMS: atom_id res chain seq x y z
N MET A 1 16.39 -5.33 11.06
CA MET A 1 16.16 -6.61 10.35
C MET A 1 14.87 -7.25 10.88
N THR A 2 13.72 -6.88 10.34
CA THR A 2 12.53 -7.72 10.44
C THR A 2 12.70 -8.85 9.43
N LYS A 3 12.74 -10.08 9.93
CA LYS A 3 12.87 -11.29 9.12
C LYS A 3 11.77 -11.28 8.05
N ASP A 4 12.14 -11.26 6.76
CA ASP A 4 11.20 -11.43 5.64
C ASP A 4 10.36 -12.68 5.91
N SER A 5 9.17 -12.46 6.44
CA SER A 5 8.31 -13.53 6.90
C SER A 5 7.64 -14.10 5.66
N SER A 6 8.26 -15.14 5.11
CA SER A 6 7.73 -15.89 3.98
C SER A 6 6.84 -17.02 4.49
N TYR A 7 5.58 -17.02 4.06
CA TYR A 7 4.56 -17.96 4.45
C TYR A 7 4.43 -19.07 3.41
N SER A 8 4.40 -20.32 3.87
CA SER A 8 4.09 -21.46 3.02
C SER A 8 2.66 -21.38 2.46
N ARG A 9 2.35 -22.22 1.47
CA ARG A 9 0.98 -22.33 0.94
C ARG A 9 -0.08 -22.58 2.02
N SER A 10 0.17 -23.49 2.97
CA SER A 10 -0.78 -23.79 4.06
C SER A 10 -0.99 -22.56 4.94
N GLN A 11 0.11 -21.93 5.39
CA GLN A 11 0.02 -20.71 6.19
C GLN A 11 -0.68 -19.59 5.43
N ALA A 12 -0.47 -19.48 4.12
CA ALA A 12 -1.14 -18.50 3.30
C ALA A 12 -2.65 -18.75 3.24
N GLN A 13 -3.10 -20.00 3.13
CA GLN A 13 -4.53 -20.36 3.20
C GLN A 13 -5.12 -19.95 4.54
N ASP A 14 -4.48 -20.35 5.64
CA ASP A 14 -4.95 -20.05 7.00
C ASP A 14 -5.02 -18.55 7.25
N LEU A 15 -3.97 -17.82 6.87
CA LEU A 15 -3.90 -16.38 7.08
C LEU A 15 -4.86 -15.63 6.16
N THR A 16 -4.98 -15.98 4.89
CA THR A 16 -5.90 -15.29 3.96
C THR A 16 -7.36 -15.69 4.16
N GLY A 17 -7.58 -16.88 4.72
CA GLY A 17 -8.87 -17.55 4.74
C GLY A 17 -9.32 -18.05 3.35
N LEU A 18 -8.46 -18.03 2.33
CA LEU A 18 -8.75 -18.59 1.01
C LEU A 18 -8.60 -20.12 1.08
N ASP A 19 -9.54 -20.85 0.51
CA ASP A 19 -9.35 -22.28 0.31
C ASP A 19 -8.23 -22.57 -0.71
N ALA A 20 -7.84 -23.84 -0.81
CA ALA A 20 -6.75 -24.27 -1.67
C ALA A 20 -6.99 -24.01 -3.17
N GLN A 21 -8.24 -24.07 -3.62
CA GLN A 21 -8.61 -23.90 -5.02
C GLN A 21 -8.60 -22.43 -5.40
N MET A 22 -9.17 -21.56 -4.57
CA MET A 22 -9.20 -20.12 -4.78
C MET A 22 -7.79 -19.51 -4.70
N LEU A 23 -6.96 -19.95 -3.75
CA LEU A 23 -5.56 -19.52 -3.69
C LEU A 23 -4.81 -19.89 -4.98
N ASP A 24 -4.94 -21.14 -5.46
CA ASP A 24 -4.30 -21.57 -6.71
C ASP A 24 -4.88 -20.87 -7.95
N TYR A 25 -6.16 -20.53 -7.93
CA TYR A 25 -6.81 -19.77 -8.99
C TYR A 25 -6.25 -18.35 -9.06
N LEU A 26 -6.24 -17.61 -7.95
CA LEU A 26 -5.70 -16.25 -7.89
C LEU A 26 -4.20 -16.21 -8.21
N THR A 27 -3.44 -17.23 -7.81
CA THR A 27 -2.02 -17.34 -8.21
C THR A 27 -1.86 -17.59 -9.71
N ARG A 28 -2.67 -18.44 -10.33
CA ARG A 28 -2.61 -18.68 -11.79
C ARG A 28 -3.03 -17.47 -12.60
N LEU A 29 -3.98 -16.68 -12.09
CA LEU A 29 -4.38 -15.41 -12.67
C LEU A 29 -3.31 -14.31 -12.52
N GLY A 30 -2.25 -14.54 -11.74
CA GLY A 30 -1.25 -13.52 -11.42
C GLY A 30 -1.72 -12.49 -10.39
N ALA A 31 -2.94 -12.63 -9.85
CA ALA A 31 -3.49 -11.75 -8.83
C ALA A 31 -2.72 -11.87 -7.50
N LEU A 32 -2.25 -13.07 -7.17
CA LEU A 32 -1.30 -13.31 -6.07
C LEU A 32 0.02 -13.82 -6.64
N GLN A 33 1.12 -13.20 -6.22
CA GLN A 33 2.45 -13.50 -6.73
C GLN A 33 3.31 -14.09 -5.61
N PRO A 34 3.76 -15.35 -5.71
CA PRO A 34 4.71 -15.91 -4.75
C PRO A 34 5.98 -15.05 -4.71
N SER A 35 6.41 -14.67 -3.50
CA SER A 35 7.64 -13.89 -3.29
C SER A 35 8.89 -14.76 -3.41
N ALA A 36 8.76 -16.07 -3.26
CA ALA A 36 9.83 -17.03 -3.49
C ALA A 36 9.27 -18.40 -3.87
N GLY A 37 10.07 -19.16 -4.63
CA GLY A 37 9.72 -20.51 -5.06
C GLY A 37 8.69 -20.52 -6.19
N GLY A 38 9.03 -21.18 -7.30
CA GLY A 38 8.09 -21.40 -8.40
C GLY A 38 8.81 -21.63 -9.73
N GLY A 39 9.16 -22.89 -10.00
CA GLY A 39 9.70 -23.30 -11.30
C GLY A 39 9.91 -24.82 -11.50
N GLY A 40 10.03 -25.62 -10.44
CA GLY A 40 10.31 -27.07 -10.56
C GLY A 40 9.88 -27.92 -9.36
N LYS A 41 9.99 -29.26 -9.50
CA LYS A 41 9.73 -30.23 -8.42
C LYS A 41 10.57 -29.90 -7.18
N GLY A 42 9.92 -29.73 -6.03
CA GLY A 42 10.57 -29.47 -4.74
C GLY A 42 10.59 -28.01 -4.27
N HIS A 43 10.23 -27.05 -5.13
CA HIS A 43 10.16 -25.63 -4.73
C HIS A 43 8.73 -25.22 -4.35
N HIS A 44 8.44 -25.26 -3.05
CA HIS A 44 7.15 -24.79 -2.53
C HIS A 44 7.05 -23.27 -2.65
N ARG A 45 5.95 -22.79 -3.23
CA ARG A 45 5.60 -21.36 -3.28
C ARG A 45 5.54 -20.78 -1.88
N LYS A 46 6.10 -19.58 -1.73
CA LYS A 46 6.02 -18.78 -0.52
C LYS A 46 5.44 -17.40 -0.83
N TYR A 47 4.72 -16.86 0.13
CA TYR A 47 4.05 -15.56 0.04
C TYR A 47 4.58 -14.65 1.14
N ASP A 48 4.81 -13.38 0.84
CA ASP A 48 5.12 -12.40 1.87
C ASP A 48 3.85 -11.81 2.49
N GLN A 49 4.03 -10.97 3.52
CA GLN A 49 2.91 -10.35 4.21
C GLN A 49 2.03 -9.47 3.31
N PHE A 50 2.58 -8.80 2.30
CA PHE A 50 1.79 -7.98 1.36
C PHE A 50 0.86 -8.88 0.53
N GLN A 51 1.35 -10.03 0.08
CA GLN A 51 0.54 -11.02 -0.63
C GLN A 51 -0.54 -11.62 0.26
N ILE A 52 -0.26 -11.83 1.55
CA ILE A 52 -1.28 -12.26 2.52
C ILE A 52 -2.37 -11.20 2.66
N THR A 53 -2.01 -9.93 2.83
CA THR A 53 -3.00 -8.85 2.95
C THR A 53 -3.82 -8.69 1.67
N LEU A 54 -3.18 -8.73 0.50
CA LEU A 54 -3.84 -8.69 -0.79
C LEU A 54 -4.81 -9.87 -0.95
N GLY A 55 -4.40 -11.09 -0.57
CA GLY A 55 -5.27 -12.27 -0.62
C GLY A 55 -6.52 -12.14 0.25
N ARG A 56 -6.40 -11.57 1.46
CA ARG A 56 -7.56 -11.27 2.33
C ARG A 56 -8.52 -10.29 1.66
N MET A 57 -7.98 -9.21 1.12
CA MET A 57 -8.77 -8.19 0.44
C MET A 57 -9.50 -8.77 -0.79
N LEU A 58 -8.80 -9.53 -1.64
CA LEU A 58 -9.39 -10.17 -2.81
C LEU A 58 -10.48 -11.19 -2.42
N LYS A 59 -10.33 -11.89 -1.28
CA LYS A 59 -11.37 -12.78 -0.75
C LYS A 59 -12.65 -12.00 -0.42
N GLU A 60 -12.53 -10.89 0.30
CA GLU A 60 -13.68 -10.06 0.67
C GLU A 60 -14.35 -9.46 -0.57
N ILE A 61 -13.55 -8.98 -1.52
CA ILE A 61 -14.01 -8.41 -2.79
C ILE A 61 -14.73 -9.47 -3.64
N ALA A 62 -14.22 -10.70 -3.71
CA ALA A 62 -14.87 -11.80 -4.41
C ALA A 62 -16.26 -12.15 -3.82
N GLY A 63 -16.47 -11.90 -2.53
CA GLY A 63 -17.76 -12.07 -1.85
C GLY A 63 -18.89 -11.20 -2.41
N PHE A 64 -18.57 -10.13 -3.15
CA PHE A 64 -19.55 -9.29 -3.85
C PHE A 64 -19.93 -9.82 -5.24
N GLY A 65 -19.48 -11.01 -5.63
CA GLY A 65 -19.80 -11.63 -6.92
C GLY A 65 -18.93 -11.16 -8.08
N LEU A 66 -17.80 -10.52 -7.80
CA LEU A 66 -16.85 -10.07 -8.82
C LEU A 66 -16.14 -11.25 -9.48
N GLY A 67 -16.11 -11.25 -10.81
CA GLY A 67 -15.43 -12.28 -11.61
C GLY A 67 -13.91 -12.18 -11.53
N GLY A 68 -13.22 -13.24 -11.98
CA GLY A 68 -11.76 -13.33 -11.90
C GLY A 68 -11.00 -12.23 -12.65
N SER A 69 -11.56 -11.70 -13.75
CA SER A 69 -10.95 -10.57 -14.47
C SER A 69 -10.93 -9.29 -13.64
N ALA A 70 -12.04 -8.95 -12.96
CA ALA A 70 -12.09 -7.82 -12.04
C ALA A 70 -11.09 -7.98 -10.88
N LEU A 71 -11.02 -9.18 -10.29
CA LEU A 71 -10.06 -9.46 -9.22
C LEU A 71 -8.61 -9.32 -9.69
N ALA A 72 -8.31 -9.74 -10.93
CA ALA A 72 -6.99 -9.60 -11.54
C ALA A 72 -6.65 -8.12 -11.82
N THR A 73 -7.59 -7.31 -12.31
CA THR A 73 -7.41 -5.88 -12.51
C THR A 73 -7.08 -5.19 -11.18
N ILE A 74 -7.88 -5.45 -10.13
CA ILE A 74 -7.63 -4.91 -8.78
C ILE A 74 -6.25 -5.32 -8.29
N ALA A 75 -5.94 -6.61 -8.36
CA ALA A 75 -4.66 -7.12 -7.89
C ALA A 75 -3.48 -6.48 -8.63
N THR A 76 -3.59 -6.27 -9.94
CA THR A 76 -2.53 -5.65 -10.76
C THR A 76 -2.12 -4.28 -10.21
N GLU A 77 -3.08 -3.41 -9.90
CA GLU A 77 -2.82 -2.08 -9.33
C GLU A 77 -2.06 -2.15 -8.00
N PHE A 78 -2.46 -3.07 -7.13
CA PHE A 78 -1.79 -3.28 -5.85
C PHE A 78 -0.39 -3.88 -6.01
N GLN A 79 -0.23 -4.84 -6.92
CA GLN A 79 1.07 -5.46 -7.20
C GLN A 79 2.06 -4.45 -7.79
N GLN A 80 1.60 -3.54 -8.66
CA GLN A 80 2.44 -2.46 -9.18
C GLN A 80 2.95 -1.55 -8.05
N SER A 81 2.08 -1.14 -7.12
CA SER A 81 2.51 -0.34 -5.97
C SER A 81 3.43 -1.11 -5.02
N ILE A 82 3.18 -2.39 -4.74
CA ILE A 82 4.12 -3.24 -3.97
C ILE A 82 5.49 -3.26 -4.67
N GLY A 83 5.50 -3.53 -5.97
CA GLY A 83 6.71 -3.62 -6.78
C GLY A 83 7.50 -2.32 -6.77
N TRP A 84 6.81 -1.18 -6.86
CA TRP A 84 7.43 0.14 -6.81
C TRP A 84 8.11 0.42 -5.47
N PHE A 85 7.41 0.23 -4.35
CA PHE A 85 8.02 0.46 -3.02
C PHE A 85 9.18 -0.49 -2.74
N LYS A 86 9.09 -1.74 -3.21
CA LYS A 86 10.20 -2.71 -3.08
C LYS A 86 11.39 -2.33 -3.95
N SER A 87 11.17 -1.90 -5.20
CA SER A 87 12.26 -1.53 -6.12
C SER A 87 13.04 -0.31 -5.64
N LYS A 88 12.39 0.60 -4.90
CA LYS A 88 13.03 1.74 -4.23
C LYS A 88 13.62 1.40 -2.85
N GLY A 89 13.44 0.17 -2.35
CA GLY A 89 13.86 -0.20 -1.00
C GLY A 89 13.08 0.50 0.13
N LEU A 90 11.91 1.05 -0.18
CA LEU A 90 11.09 1.84 0.75
C LEU A 90 10.01 1.02 1.46
N ALA A 91 9.76 -0.22 1.06
CA ALA A 91 8.63 -1.02 1.53
C ALA A 91 8.54 -1.14 3.07
N GLU A 92 9.66 -1.31 3.77
CA GLU A 92 9.69 -1.40 5.24
C GLU A 92 9.45 -0.04 5.93
N TYR A 93 9.76 1.06 5.25
CA TYR A 93 9.73 2.42 5.78
C TYR A 93 8.65 3.28 5.13
N ALA A 94 7.70 2.68 4.41
CA ALA A 94 6.83 3.39 3.48
C ALA A 94 6.13 4.61 4.09
N LEU A 95 5.58 4.49 5.30
CA LEU A 95 4.94 5.61 5.99
C LEU A 95 5.92 6.76 6.27
N ALA A 96 7.06 6.44 6.89
CA ALA A 96 8.06 7.42 7.27
C ALA A 96 8.75 8.04 6.03
N ALA A 97 9.12 7.22 5.06
CA ALA A 97 9.72 7.65 3.79
C ALA A 97 8.76 8.54 2.97
N SER A 98 7.50 8.13 2.81
CA SER A 98 6.51 8.92 2.08
C SER A 98 6.22 10.26 2.76
N SER A 99 6.17 10.31 4.09
CA SER A 99 6.03 11.60 4.81
C SER A 99 7.22 12.52 4.56
N LEU A 100 8.47 12.02 4.58
CA LEU A 100 9.65 12.82 4.29
C LEU A 100 9.66 13.33 2.83
N ILE A 101 9.30 12.47 1.87
CA ILE A 101 9.16 12.86 0.45
C ILE A 101 8.09 13.94 0.27
N HIS A 102 6.96 13.80 0.97
CA HIS A 102 5.87 14.80 0.94
C HIS A 102 6.32 16.14 1.55
N TYR A 103 6.94 16.12 2.72
CA TYR A 103 7.44 17.33 3.37
C TYR A 103 8.51 18.03 2.53
N ARG A 104 9.37 17.28 1.83
CA ARG A 104 10.33 17.86 0.87
C ARG A 104 9.59 18.64 -0.21
N HIS A 105 8.55 18.03 -0.78
CA HIS A 105 7.75 18.66 -1.83
C HIS A 105 7.00 19.90 -1.34
N GLU A 106 6.38 19.86 -0.14
CA GLU A 106 5.75 21.04 0.46
C GLU A 106 6.76 22.17 0.65
N LEU A 107 7.96 21.85 1.13
CA LEU A 107 9.04 22.83 1.29
C LEU A 107 9.47 23.42 -0.07
N GLU A 108 9.68 22.58 -1.08
CA GLU A 108 10.09 23.00 -2.43
C GLU A 108 9.02 23.86 -3.13
N THR A 109 7.74 23.63 -2.85
CA THR A 109 6.62 24.30 -3.54
C THR A 109 6.07 25.50 -2.79
N GLN A 110 6.08 25.48 -1.46
CA GLN A 110 5.43 26.49 -0.62
C GLN A 110 6.44 27.26 0.27
N GLY A 111 7.65 26.74 0.44
CA GLY A 111 8.67 27.31 1.33
C GLY A 111 8.47 26.97 2.81
N TYR A 112 7.50 26.11 3.15
CA TYR A 112 7.26 25.64 4.51
C TYR A 112 6.58 24.26 4.51
N VAL A 113 6.56 23.61 5.67
CA VAL A 113 5.88 22.33 5.91
C VAL A 113 4.97 22.47 7.12
N ASP A 114 3.73 22.00 7.03
CA ASP A 114 2.81 21.95 8.17
C ASP A 114 2.81 20.53 8.77
N MET A 115 3.46 20.36 9.93
CA MET A 115 3.62 19.06 10.59
C MET A 115 2.67 18.94 11.79
N ASN A 116 2.10 17.75 11.99
CA ASN A 116 1.39 17.44 13.23
C ASN A 116 2.41 16.92 14.27
N VAL A 117 2.61 17.68 15.34
CA VAL A 117 3.54 17.35 16.42
C VAL A 117 2.76 17.10 17.70
N VAL A 118 3.14 16.05 18.44
CA VAL A 118 2.57 15.76 19.77
C VAL A 118 3.48 16.38 20.82
N ARG A 119 3.00 17.41 21.54
CA ARG A 119 3.79 18.07 22.60
C ARG A 119 2.92 18.56 23.75
N GLY A 120 3.55 18.82 24.91
CA GLY A 120 2.92 19.38 26.11
C GLY A 120 2.52 18.37 27.19
N THR A 121 1.95 18.87 28.29
CA THR A 121 1.34 18.05 29.35
C THR A 121 0.04 18.71 29.81
N PRO A 122 -1.14 18.15 29.49
CA PRO A 122 -1.35 16.90 28.75
C PRO A 122 -0.89 16.98 27.29
N LEU A 123 -0.58 15.82 26.68
CA LEU A 123 -0.15 15.74 25.28
C LEU A 123 -1.26 16.26 24.36
N GLN A 124 -0.92 17.21 23.49
CA GLN A 124 -1.84 17.75 22.49
C GLN A 124 -1.24 17.61 21.10
N ASN A 125 -2.11 17.34 20.11
CA ASN A 125 -1.75 17.43 18.70
C ASN A 125 -1.74 18.91 18.30
N VAL A 126 -0.58 19.44 17.96
CA VAL A 126 -0.40 20.82 17.52
C VAL A 126 0.09 20.79 16.08
N LYS A 127 -0.52 21.59 15.20
CA LYS A 127 0.06 21.87 13.88
C LYS A 127 1.19 22.87 14.06
N GLU A 128 2.39 22.47 13.69
CA GLU A 128 3.58 23.30 13.71
C GLU A 128 4.02 23.56 12.28
N ARG A 129 4.10 24.84 11.94
CA ARG A 129 4.65 25.27 10.66
C ARG A 129 6.15 25.39 10.78
N ILE A 130 6.86 24.67 9.93
CA ILE A 130 8.30 24.67 9.90
C ILE A 130 8.76 25.41 8.66
N TYR A 131 9.49 26.49 8.92
CA TYR A 131 10.31 27.17 7.93
C TYR A 131 11.70 26.57 8.04
N SER A 132 12.06 25.71 7.08
CA SER A 132 13.41 25.15 6.98
C SER A 132 13.97 25.58 5.65
N ASP A 133 15.16 26.19 5.66
CA ASP A 133 15.73 26.75 4.43
C ASP A 133 16.46 25.68 3.61
N ASP A 134 16.67 24.49 4.19
CA ASP A 134 17.38 23.39 3.54
C ASP A 134 16.88 21.98 3.92
N TRP A 135 17.38 21.00 3.17
CA TRP A 135 17.12 19.57 3.33
C TRP A 135 17.59 19.02 4.67
N GLN A 136 18.69 19.52 5.23
CA GLN A 136 19.28 18.99 6.46
C GLN A 136 18.41 19.32 7.67
N GLY A 137 17.86 20.52 7.74
CA GLY A 137 16.90 20.93 8.76
C GLY A 137 15.64 20.06 8.74
N LEU A 138 15.08 19.81 7.55
CA LEU A 138 13.92 18.94 7.38
C LEU A 138 14.20 17.51 7.86
N VAL A 139 15.34 16.92 7.48
CA VAL A 139 15.73 15.57 7.92
C VAL A 139 15.89 15.53 9.44
N ALA A 140 16.58 16.49 10.05
CA ALA A 140 16.79 16.51 11.49
C ALA A 140 15.47 16.52 12.27
N LEU A 141 14.47 17.27 11.79
CA LEU A 141 13.14 17.31 12.37
C LEU A 141 12.36 16.01 12.16
N HIS A 142 12.38 15.49 10.94
CA HIS A 142 11.71 14.22 10.62
C HIS A 142 12.25 13.06 11.46
N GLN A 143 13.57 13.01 11.69
CA GLN A 143 14.23 12.00 12.51
C GLN A 143 13.77 11.98 13.98
N VAL A 144 13.24 13.09 14.51
CA VAL A 144 12.64 13.13 15.86
C VAL A 144 11.29 12.42 15.90
N ILE A 145 10.54 12.44 14.79
CA ILE A 145 9.15 11.99 14.73
C ILE A 145 9.04 10.58 14.17
N ALA A 146 9.76 10.29 13.09
CA ALA A 146 9.71 9.03 12.37
C ALA A 146 11.13 8.66 11.87
N PRO A 147 11.99 8.13 12.74
CA PRO A 147 13.38 7.86 12.42
C PRO A 147 13.55 6.99 11.17
N LEU A 148 14.50 7.36 10.31
CA LEU A 148 14.84 6.64 9.08
C LEU A 148 16.34 6.34 9.04
N PRO A 149 16.77 5.16 8.54
CA PRO A 149 18.17 4.92 8.23
C PRO A 149 18.68 5.91 7.17
N ASP A 150 19.95 6.32 7.25
CA ASP A 150 20.55 7.27 6.30
C ASP A 150 20.41 6.83 4.84
N ALA A 151 20.54 5.53 4.57
CA ALA A 151 20.33 4.99 3.22
C ALA A 151 18.92 5.25 2.68
N ILE A 152 17.90 5.25 3.55
CA ILE A 152 16.51 5.54 3.16
C ILE A 152 16.30 7.04 2.99
N VAL A 153 16.94 7.87 3.83
CA VAL A 153 16.92 9.33 3.67
C VAL A 153 17.48 9.74 2.31
N GLU A 154 18.60 9.15 1.89
CA GLU A 154 19.19 9.41 0.57
C GLU A 154 18.28 8.99 -0.58
N VAL A 155 17.59 7.84 -0.46
CA VAL A 155 16.56 7.46 -1.44
C VAL A 155 15.44 8.51 -1.48
N CYS A 156 14.91 8.91 -0.33
CA CYS A 156 13.83 9.89 -0.22
C CYS A 156 14.20 11.23 -0.90
N LYS A 157 15.47 11.64 -0.79
CA LYS A 157 15.98 12.86 -1.43
C LYS A 157 15.86 12.83 -2.96
N SER A 158 15.94 11.65 -3.57
CA SER A 158 15.94 11.47 -5.03
C SER A 158 14.58 11.14 -5.64
N VAL A 159 13.64 10.61 -4.84
CA VAL A 159 12.34 10.16 -5.34
C VAL A 159 11.41 11.36 -5.56
N PRO A 160 10.85 11.55 -6.77
CA PRO A 160 9.83 12.58 -7.02
C PRO A 160 8.54 12.34 -6.23
N PHE A 161 7.92 13.42 -5.74
CA PHE A 161 6.67 13.31 -4.98
C PHE A 161 5.53 12.71 -5.78
N GLU A 162 5.33 13.14 -7.04
CA GLU A 162 4.25 12.61 -7.87
C GLU A 162 4.38 11.10 -8.16
N GLU A 163 5.61 10.60 -8.34
CA GLU A 163 5.87 9.16 -8.52
C GLU A 163 5.47 8.39 -7.25
N MET A 164 5.83 8.90 -6.07
CA MET A 164 5.45 8.29 -4.79
C MET A 164 3.93 8.38 -4.54
N ARG A 165 3.32 9.54 -4.80
CA ARG A 165 1.88 9.80 -4.59
C ARG A 165 1.02 8.80 -5.33
N GLN A 166 1.37 8.47 -6.57
CA GLN A 166 0.67 7.47 -7.37
C GLN A 166 0.59 6.11 -6.69
N HIS A 167 1.62 5.69 -5.94
CA HIS A 167 1.67 4.35 -5.35
C HIS A 167 1.24 4.29 -3.89
N TYR A 168 1.31 5.41 -3.17
CA TYR A 168 1.21 5.48 -1.72
C TYR A 168 -0.07 4.85 -1.16
N ASP A 169 -1.24 5.31 -1.59
CA ASP A 169 -2.51 4.87 -1.00
C ASP A 169 -2.75 3.37 -1.17
N ARG A 170 -2.42 2.84 -2.36
CA ARG A 170 -2.52 1.40 -2.67
C ARG A 170 -1.56 0.59 -1.81
N PHE A 171 -0.32 1.06 -1.65
CA PHE A 171 0.66 0.37 -0.81
C PHE A 171 0.28 0.40 0.67
N MET A 172 -0.17 1.56 1.18
CA MET A 172 -0.55 1.73 2.57
C MET A 172 -1.78 0.91 2.97
N ALA A 173 -2.71 0.67 2.04
CA ALA A 173 -3.81 -0.27 2.23
C ALA A 173 -3.34 -1.72 2.46
N LEU A 174 -2.12 -2.06 2.04
CA LEU A 174 -1.53 -3.39 2.20
C LEU A 174 -0.46 -3.46 3.30
N SER A 175 0.01 -2.31 3.80
CA SER A 175 1.11 -2.23 4.76
C SER A 175 0.70 -2.67 6.17
N PRO A 176 1.42 -3.62 6.80
CA PRO A 176 1.16 -4.11 8.17
C PRO A 176 1.14 -3.04 9.26
N GLY A 177 1.83 -1.92 9.03
CA GLY A 177 1.89 -0.76 9.93
C GLY A 177 1.05 0.43 9.48
N GLY A 178 0.29 0.29 8.39
CA GLY A 178 -0.68 1.30 7.98
C GLY A 178 -1.77 1.45 9.04
N ASP A 179 -2.26 2.66 9.24
CA ASP A 179 -3.36 2.91 10.18
C ASP A 179 -4.70 2.35 9.67
N GLY A 180 -4.71 1.71 8.49
CA GLY A 180 -5.90 1.24 7.77
C GLY A 180 -6.86 2.38 7.40
N LYS A 181 -6.47 3.63 7.68
CA LYS A 181 -7.22 4.83 7.34
C LYS A 181 -6.52 5.46 6.14
N SER A 182 -6.61 4.79 5.00
CA SER A 182 -6.55 5.55 3.75
C SER A 182 -7.64 6.63 3.86
N THR A 183 -7.22 7.88 3.94
CA THR A 183 -8.16 9.01 3.98
C THR A 183 -8.73 9.29 2.59
N SER A 184 -8.26 8.61 1.54
CA SER A 184 -8.48 8.97 0.13
C SER A 184 -8.93 7.82 -0.79
N GLY A 185 -8.82 6.54 -0.43
CA GLY A 185 -9.02 5.46 -1.40
C GLY A 185 -10.46 4.95 -1.53
N GLU A 186 -11.28 5.61 -2.35
CA GLU A 186 -12.37 4.91 -3.05
C GLU A 186 -11.80 4.32 -4.33
N ILE A 187 -11.97 3.01 -4.52
CA ILE A 187 -11.66 2.36 -5.80
C ILE A 187 -12.96 2.31 -6.60
N TYR A 188 -13.00 2.99 -7.74
CA TYR A 188 -14.10 2.91 -8.69
C TYR A 188 -13.77 1.85 -9.72
N LEU A 189 -14.34 0.67 -9.54
CA LEU A 189 -14.26 -0.39 -10.53
C LEU A 189 -15.43 -0.22 -11.52
N PHE A 190 -15.16 -0.10 -12.81
CA PHE A 190 -16.20 0.05 -13.82
C PHE A 190 -15.98 -0.84 -15.03
N LEU A 191 -17.05 -1.18 -15.72
CA LEU A 191 -16.99 -1.90 -16.99
C LEU A 191 -16.90 -0.87 -18.12
N SER A 192 -15.82 -0.91 -18.88
CA SER A 192 -15.63 -0.06 -20.05
C SER A 192 -16.58 -0.45 -21.17
N GLU A 193 -16.73 0.43 -22.17
CA GLU A 193 -17.51 0.14 -23.38
C GLU A 193 -16.97 -1.07 -24.17
N ALA A 194 -15.68 -1.38 -24.00
CA ALA A 194 -15.04 -2.56 -24.59
C ALA A 194 -15.33 -3.87 -23.82
N GLY A 195 -16.07 -3.79 -22.70
CA GLY A 195 -16.38 -4.94 -21.85
C GLY A 195 -15.23 -5.38 -20.94
N SER A 196 -14.21 -4.53 -20.75
CA SER A 196 -13.11 -4.76 -19.80
C SER A 196 -13.37 -4.06 -18.47
N TRP A 197 -13.00 -4.70 -17.36
CA TRP A 197 -13.03 -4.04 -16.06
C TRP A 197 -11.82 -3.12 -15.91
N GLU A 198 -12.10 -1.86 -15.60
CA GLU A 198 -11.13 -0.78 -15.40
C GLU A 198 -11.31 -0.17 -14.02
N ILE A 199 -10.26 0.51 -13.54
CA ILE A 199 -10.25 1.14 -12.22
C ILE A 199 -9.91 2.61 -12.37
N ASP A 200 -10.74 3.46 -11.75
CA ASP A 200 -10.44 4.86 -11.49
C ASP A 200 -10.29 5.07 -9.97
N PHE A 201 -9.35 5.92 -9.58
CA PHE A 201 -9.03 6.24 -8.19
C PHE A 201 -9.20 7.72 -7.87
N GLU A 202 -9.41 8.58 -8.87
CA GLU A 202 -9.51 10.02 -8.71
C GLU A 202 -10.93 10.53 -9.02
N GLU A 203 -11.70 9.85 -9.88
CA GLU A 203 -13.05 10.30 -10.27
C GLU A 203 -14.04 9.14 -10.45
N GLN A 204 -15.35 9.44 -10.27
CA GLN A 204 -16.39 8.54 -10.77
C GLN A 204 -16.38 8.62 -12.30
N PRO A 205 -16.18 7.51 -13.03
CA PRO A 205 -16.02 7.57 -14.46
C PRO A 205 -17.34 8.01 -15.11
N ALA A 206 -17.37 9.23 -15.66
CA ALA A 206 -18.54 9.80 -16.33
C ALA A 206 -19.05 8.96 -17.53
N LYS A 207 -18.27 7.98 -17.98
CA LYS A 207 -18.54 7.09 -19.12
C LYS A 207 -18.75 5.62 -18.72
N ALA A 208 -18.88 5.30 -17.43
CA ALA A 208 -19.08 3.92 -16.98
C ALA A 208 -20.48 3.41 -17.37
N THR A 209 -20.56 2.23 -18.00
CA THR A 209 -21.85 1.53 -18.21
C THR A 209 -22.38 0.89 -16.92
N SER A 210 -21.49 0.58 -15.97
CA SER A 210 -21.79 0.11 -14.61
C SER A 210 -20.55 0.32 -13.74
N PHE A 211 -20.73 0.67 -12.46
CA PHE A 211 -19.62 0.87 -11.53
C PHE A 211 -19.89 0.28 -10.14
N ILE A 212 -18.82 -0.09 -9.44
CA ILE A 212 -18.79 -0.55 -8.05
C ILE A 212 -17.78 0.30 -7.31
N THR A 213 -18.21 0.93 -6.22
CA THR A 213 -17.32 1.66 -5.31
C THR A 213 -16.86 0.74 -4.21
N ILE A 214 -15.55 0.46 -4.15
CA ILE A 214 -14.93 -0.27 -3.05
C ILE A 214 -14.26 0.75 -2.14
N ARG A 215 -14.90 1.03 -1.00
CA ARG A 215 -14.29 1.85 0.07
C ARG A 215 -13.29 1.02 0.84
N LEU A 216 -12.01 1.34 0.73
CA LEU A 216 -10.95 0.63 1.45
C LEU A 216 -11.08 0.75 2.98
N ARG A 217 -11.75 1.80 3.50
CA ARG A 217 -12.06 1.96 4.94
C ARG A 217 -13.02 0.90 5.50
N SER A 218 -13.78 0.21 4.64
CA SER A 218 -14.77 -0.82 5.04
C SER A 218 -14.13 -2.19 5.29
N LEU A 219 -12.92 -2.41 4.77
CA LEU A 219 -12.11 -3.60 5.04
C LEU A 219 -11.66 -3.50 6.51
N LYS A 220 -12.37 -4.20 7.40
CA LYS A 220 -12.32 -3.99 8.85
C LYS A 220 -10.88 -4.07 9.42
N ARG A 221 -10.63 -3.26 10.46
CA ARG A 221 -9.44 -3.33 11.37
C ARG A 221 -9.06 -4.75 11.84
N SER A 222 -9.96 -5.72 11.75
CA SER A 222 -9.72 -7.12 12.10
C SER A 222 -8.70 -7.82 11.20
N LEU A 223 -8.43 -7.31 9.99
CA LEU A 223 -7.43 -7.88 9.07
C LEU A 223 -5.99 -7.70 9.54
N TRP A 224 -5.74 -6.88 10.58
CA TRP A 224 -4.40 -6.49 11.03
C TRP A 224 -4.01 -7.03 12.41
N ARG A 225 -4.96 -7.63 13.14
CA ARG A 225 -4.64 -8.27 14.43
C ARG A 225 -4.11 -9.68 14.16
N ARG A 226 -2.88 -9.97 14.62
CA ARG A 226 -2.46 -11.35 14.86
C ARG A 226 -3.44 -11.94 15.87
N SER A 227 -4.17 -12.98 15.46
CA SER A 227 -4.72 -13.96 16.41
C SER A 227 -3.58 -14.65 17.13
#